data_AF-A0A6M5YNJ8-F1
#
_entry.id   AF-A0A6M5YNJ8-F1
#
_cell.length_a   1.000
_cell.length_b   1.000
_cell.length_c   1.000
_cell.angle_alpha   90.00
_cell.angle_beta   90.00
_cell.angle_gamma   90.00
#
_symmetry.space_group_name_H-M   'P 1'
#
loop_
_entity.id
_entity.type
_entity.pdbx_description
1 polymer ?
#
loop_
_entity_poly.entity_id
_entity_poly.type
_entity_poly.pdbx_seq_one_letter_code
_entity_poly.pdbx_strand_id
1 'polypeptide(L)'
;MNLDDWARCVDPEILLDFVGSRLSDRKLRLFGCACFRRVWDHLASPDVKRIVELAESYADGLETRERLRETLKRAIELEARLPQQIGKVRELVVEEANWAAREGSKEAVAERSVRAMFPPDIWREERRAQCEILRDLVGDPFAEPIDFSRWRSDRTVGIARQAYDEYRFDALPILADALADEDCDHQFVLAHCRSGQQHFRGCWVVDGLLGNE
;
A
#
# COMPACT_ATOMS: atom_id res chain seq x y z
N MET A 1 1.66 -18.87 -11.65
CA MET A 1 0.64 -17.87 -11.96
C MET A 1 0.96 -17.28 -13.32
N ASN A 2 -0.02 -17.18 -14.22
CA ASN A 2 0.06 -16.43 -15.48
C ASN A 2 -0.72 -15.08 -15.38
N LEU A 3 -0.79 -14.31 -16.47
CA LEU A 3 -1.48 -13.00 -16.48
C LEU A 3 -2.98 -13.09 -16.17
N ASP A 4 -3.69 -14.10 -16.67
CA ASP A 4 -5.12 -14.30 -16.41
C ASP A 4 -5.35 -14.73 -14.95
N ASP A 5 -4.52 -15.65 -14.45
CA ASP A 5 -4.54 -16.06 -13.04
C ASP A 5 -4.31 -14.84 -12.12
N TRP A 6 -3.34 -13.98 -12.44
CA TRP A 6 -3.04 -12.74 -11.70
C TRP A 6 -4.23 -11.77 -11.69
N ALA A 7 -4.82 -11.52 -12.85
CA ALA A 7 -5.95 -10.61 -13.00
C ALA A 7 -7.21 -11.11 -12.27
N ARG A 8 -7.42 -12.43 -12.17
CA ARG A 8 -8.63 -13.04 -11.59
C ARG A 8 -8.48 -13.49 -10.15
N CYS A 9 -7.26 -13.55 -9.62
CA CYS A 9 -7.04 -13.99 -8.25
C CYS A 9 -7.78 -13.08 -7.26
N VAL A 10 -8.48 -13.68 -6.30
CA VAL A 10 -9.20 -12.97 -5.23
C VAL A 10 -8.60 -13.31 -3.86
N ASP A 11 -7.39 -13.83 -3.87
CA ASP A 11 -6.66 -14.33 -2.72
C ASP A 11 -5.32 -13.57 -2.57
N PRO A 12 -5.22 -12.63 -1.61
CA PRO A 12 -4.00 -11.86 -1.42
C PRO A 12 -2.81 -12.71 -0.92
N GLU A 13 -3.00 -13.84 -0.21
CA GLU A 13 -1.90 -14.75 0.17
C GLU A 13 -1.24 -15.31 -1.09
N ILE A 14 -2.05 -15.79 -2.04
CA ILE A 14 -1.54 -16.38 -3.28
C ILE A 14 -0.79 -15.32 -4.11
N LEU A 15 -1.30 -14.09 -4.18
CA LEU A 15 -0.62 -13.00 -4.86
C LEU A 15 0.70 -12.62 -4.15
N LEU A 16 0.69 -12.49 -2.83
CA LEU A 16 1.89 -12.16 -2.03
C LEU A 16 2.94 -13.26 -2.08
N ASP A 17 2.56 -14.54 -2.07
CA ASP A 17 3.51 -15.64 -2.25
C ASP A 17 4.18 -15.57 -3.62
N PHE A 18 3.43 -15.14 -4.64
CA PHE A 18 3.93 -15.00 -5.99
C PHE A 18 4.87 -13.79 -6.18
N VAL A 19 4.49 -12.59 -5.69
CA VAL A 19 5.25 -11.35 -5.93
C VAL A 19 6.09 -10.88 -4.75
N GLY A 20 5.84 -11.36 -3.53
CA GLY A 20 6.41 -10.81 -2.29
C GLY A 20 7.93 -10.93 -2.19
N SER A 21 8.53 -11.90 -2.89
CA SER A 21 9.99 -11.99 -3.01
C SER A 21 10.61 -10.95 -3.96
N ARG A 22 9.81 -10.34 -4.83
CA ARG A 22 10.20 -9.32 -5.82
C ARG A 22 9.88 -7.90 -5.36
N LEU A 23 9.00 -7.75 -4.37
CA LEU A 23 8.66 -6.46 -3.79
C LEU A 23 9.77 -5.96 -2.86
N SER A 24 10.08 -4.68 -2.96
CA SER A 24 10.95 -4.01 -1.99
C SER A 24 10.28 -3.95 -0.62
N ASP A 25 11.08 -3.86 0.45
CA ASP A 25 10.58 -3.65 1.80
C ASP A 25 9.69 -2.39 1.90
N ARG A 26 9.98 -1.38 1.07
CA ARG A 26 9.15 -0.17 0.93
C ARG A 26 7.76 -0.52 0.40
N LYS A 27 7.64 -1.22 -0.72
CA LYS A 27 6.33 -1.60 -1.29
C LYS A 27 5.56 -2.54 -0.38
N LEU A 28 6.23 -3.46 0.29
CA LEU A 28 5.58 -4.30 1.31
C LEU A 28 4.99 -3.44 2.43
N ARG A 29 5.74 -2.45 2.95
CA ARG A 29 5.21 -1.49 3.94
C ARG A 29 4.05 -0.66 3.41
N LEU A 30 4.09 -0.22 2.16
CA LEU A 30 2.98 0.56 1.60
C LEU A 30 1.73 -0.29 1.37
N PHE A 31 1.88 -1.58 1.04
CA PHE A 31 0.76 -2.53 0.93
C PHE A 31 -0.01 -2.64 2.25
N GLY A 32 0.68 -2.88 3.38
CA GLY A 32 -0.01 -2.97 4.66
C GLY A 32 -0.65 -1.64 5.07
N CYS A 33 0.04 -0.50 4.86
CA CYS A 33 -0.55 0.82 5.13
C CYS A 33 -1.81 1.06 4.30
N ALA A 34 -1.80 0.70 3.01
CA ALA A 34 -2.96 0.78 2.13
C ALA A 34 -4.14 -0.06 2.65
N CYS A 35 -3.89 -1.26 3.19
CA CYS A 35 -4.92 -2.06 3.85
C CYS A 35 -5.57 -1.31 5.03
N PHE A 36 -4.78 -0.64 5.89
CA PHE A 36 -5.34 0.18 6.99
C PHE A 36 -6.06 1.43 6.50
N ARG A 37 -5.57 2.07 5.44
CA ARG A 37 -6.21 3.25 4.83
C ARG A 37 -7.60 2.96 4.30
N ARG A 38 -7.84 1.75 3.81
CA ARG A 38 -9.20 1.33 3.37
C ARG A 38 -10.21 1.28 4.50
N VAL A 39 -9.75 0.96 5.69
CA VAL A 39 -10.59 0.78 6.88
C VAL A 39 -10.45 1.93 7.87
N TRP A 40 -9.91 3.06 7.39
CA TRP A 40 -9.51 4.20 8.22
C TRP A 40 -10.60 4.72 9.15
N ASP A 41 -11.84 4.76 8.68
CA ASP A 41 -12.98 5.24 9.46
C ASP A 41 -13.42 4.24 10.54
N HIS A 42 -13.08 2.96 10.38
CA HIS A 42 -13.28 1.92 11.39
C HIS A 42 -12.17 1.89 12.44
N LEU A 43 -11.03 2.54 12.19
CA LEU A 43 -9.95 2.67 13.16
C LEU A 43 -10.32 3.72 14.20
N ALA A 44 -10.88 3.27 15.32
CA ALA A 44 -11.28 4.11 16.44
C ALA A 44 -10.08 4.71 17.20
N SER A 45 -8.91 4.07 17.15
CA SER A 45 -7.71 4.50 17.87
C SER A 45 -6.91 5.55 17.08
N PRO A 46 -6.74 6.78 17.59
CA PRO A 46 -5.86 7.77 16.99
C PRO A 46 -4.39 7.31 16.93
N ASP A 47 -3.96 6.46 17.87
CA ASP A 47 -2.60 5.93 17.89
C ASP A 47 -2.33 4.99 16.70
N VAL A 48 -3.32 4.17 16.33
CA VAL A 48 -3.20 3.28 15.15
C VAL A 48 -3.09 4.10 13.87
N LYS A 49 -3.91 5.16 13.73
CA LYS A 49 -3.83 6.10 12.59
C LYS A 49 -2.45 6.74 12.48
N ARG A 50 -1.92 7.21 13.62
CA ARG A 50 -0.58 7.80 13.71
C ARG A 50 0.53 6.80 13.34
N ILE A 51 0.39 5.54 13.73
CA ILE A 51 1.34 4.47 13.38
C ILE A 51 1.37 4.26 11.86
N VAL A 52 0.20 4.20 11.21
CA VAL A 52 0.11 4.03 9.75
C VAL A 52 0.79 5.21 9.03
N GLU A 53 0.50 6.45 9.45
CA GLU A 53 1.14 7.65 8.89
C GLU A 53 2.68 7.63 9.06
N LEU A 54 3.17 7.20 10.22
CA LEU A 54 4.61 7.04 10.45
C LEU A 54 5.21 5.90 9.64
N ALA A 55 4.47 4.80 9.44
CA ALA A 55 4.93 3.66 8.64
C ALA A 55 5.04 4.02 7.15
N GLU A 56 4.10 4.80 6.61
CA GLU A 56 4.16 5.39 5.27
C GLU A 56 5.38 6.31 5.15
N SER A 57 5.57 7.20 6.12
CA SER A 57 6.70 8.15 6.12
C SER A 57 8.05 7.43 6.26
N TYR A 58 8.11 6.35 7.05
CA TYR A 58 9.28 5.48 7.16
C TYR A 58 9.55 4.71 5.86
N ALA A 59 8.50 4.24 5.18
CA ALA A 59 8.62 3.58 3.89
C ALA A 59 9.28 4.51 2.85
N ASP A 60 8.97 5.80 2.90
CA ASP A 60 9.54 6.84 2.03
C ASP A 60 10.87 7.44 2.55
N GLY A 61 11.43 6.91 3.64
CA GLY A 61 12.70 7.39 4.20
C GLY A 61 12.63 8.77 4.86
N LEU A 62 11.41 9.29 5.11
CA LEU A 62 11.17 10.58 5.76
C LEU A 62 11.14 10.47 7.30
N GLU A 63 11.11 9.25 7.82
CA GLU A 63 11.12 8.97 9.26
C GLU A 63 12.12 7.86 9.60
N THR A 64 12.44 7.72 10.89
CA THR A 64 13.36 6.70 11.39
C THR A 64 12.64 5.47 11.93
N ARG A 65 13.32 4.32 11.85
CA ARG A 65 12.84 3.05 12.40
C ARG A 65 12.66 3.15 13.92
N GLU A 66 13.53 3.91 14.59
CA GLU A 66 13.51 4.14 16.03
C GLU A 66 12.22 4.86 16.45
N ARG A 67 11.85 5.93 15.75
CA ARG A 67 10.64 6.69 16.06
C ARG A 67 9.37 5.88 15.83
N LEU A 68 9.34 5.08 14.75
CA LEU A 68 8.25 4.15 14.48
C LEU A 68 8.13 3.12 15.62
N ARG A 69 9.23 2.47 16.00
CA ARG A 69 9.30 1.52 17.13
C ARG A 69 8.87 2.13 18.46
N GLU A 70 9.30 3.35 18.76
CA GLU A 70 8.92 4.03 20.01
C GLU A 70 7.42 4.33 20.06
N THR A 71 6.84 4.78 18.94
CA THR A 71 5.40 5.05 18.85
C THR A 71 4.59 3.78 19.01
N LEU A 72 5.01 2.70 18.34
CA LEU A 72 4.44 1.37 18.49
C LEU A 72 4.48 0.89 19.95
N LYS A 73 5.65 0.99 20.60
CA LYS A 73 5.81 0.60 21.99
C LYS A 73 4.86 1.36 22.93
N ARG A 74 4.72 2.68 22.73
CA ARG A 74 3.81 3.51 23.53
C ARG A 74 2.35 3.11 23.34
N ALA A 75 1.93 2.83 22.10
CA ALA A 75 0.58 2.38 21.81
C ALA A 75 0.27 1.05 22.52
N ILE A 76 1.18 0.08 22.46
CA ILE A 76 1.07 -1.20 23.17
C ILE A 76 0.97 -1.00 24.69
N GLU A 77 1.84 -0.15 25.26
CA GLU A 77 1.87 0.12 26.71
C GLU A 77 0.60 0.82 27.20
N LEU A 78 0.04 1.74 26.41
CA LEU A 78 -1.19 2.45 26.74
C LEU A 78 -2.39 1.49 26.71
N GLU A 79 -2.42 0.59 25.74
CA GLU A 79 -3.50 -0.38 25.58
C GLU A 79 -3.46 -1.51 26.63
N ALA A 80 -2.26 -1.95 27.04
CA ALA A 80 -2.09 -2.93 28.11
C ALA A 80 -2.68 -2.47 29.46
N ARG A 81 -2.98 -1.17 29.60
CA ARG A 81 -3.62 -0.57 30.79
C ARG A 81 -5.14 -0.50 30.68
N LEU A 82 -5.73 -0.87 29.53
CA LEU A 82 -7.18 -0.93 29.34
C LEU A 82 -7.74 -2.32 29.72
N PRO A 83 -8.95 -2.41 30.29
CA PRO A 83 -9.58 -3.70 30.59
C PRO A 83 -9.69 -4.59 29.34
N GLN A 84 -9.58 -5.92 29.55
CA GLN A 84 -9.48 -6.98 28.53
C GLN A 84 -10.61 -7.05 27.48
N GLN A 85 -11.61 -6.16 27.53
CA GLN A 85 -12.72 -6.11 26.58
C GLN A 85 -12.36 -5.50 25.21
N ILE A 86 -11.18 -4.91 25.04
CA ILE A 86 -10.70 -4.43 23.72
C ILE A 86 -9.73 -5.46 23.11
N GLY A 87 -10.15 -6.72 23.01
CA GLY A 87 -9.31 -7.81 22.52
C GLY A 87 -8.86 -7.70 21.05
N LYS A 88 -9.56 -6.91 20.22
CA LYS A 88 -9.26 -6.74 18.79
C LYS A 88 -8.16 -5.73 18.47
N VAL A 89 -7.99 -4.69 19.30
CA VAL A 89 -6.96 -3.66 19.05
C VAL A 89 -5.57 -4.19 19.45
N ARG A 90 -5.50 -5.05 20.47
CA ARG A 90 -4.27 -5.69 20.96
C ARG A 90 -3.60 -6.59 19.91
N GLU A 91 -4.36 -7.31 19.10
CA GLU A 91 -3.82 -8.13 17.99
C GLU A 91 -3.32 -7.23 16.86
N LEU A 92 -4.09 -6.20 16.48
CA LEU A 92 -3.71 -5.24 15.44
C LEU A 92 -2.44 -4.45 15.81
N VAL A 93 -2.33 -3.93 17.02
CA VAL A 93 -1.19 -3.11 17.45
C VAL A 93 0.08 -3.96 17.64
N VAL A 94 -0.02 -5.20 18.13
CA VAL A 94 1.14 -6.09 18.31
C VAL A 94 1.62 -6.70 16.99
N GLU A 95 0.74 -7.04 16.06
CA GLU A 95 1.13 -7.59 14.75
C GLU A 95 1.68 -6.51 13.82
N GLU A 96 1.09 -5.31 13.78
CA GLU A 96 1.63 -4.14 13.06
C GLU A 96 2.96 -3.66 13.63
N ALA A 97 3.11 -3.67 14.96
CA ALA A 97 4.37 -3.35 15.62
C ALA A 97 5.51 -4.31 15.26
N ASN A 98 5.18 -5.57 14.98
CA ASN A 98 6.15 -6.58 14.57
C ASN A 98 6.49 -6.50 13.08
N TRP A 99 5.55 -6.06 12.24
CA TRP A 99 5.72 -5.92 10.79
C TRP A 99 6.61 -4.73 10.38
N ALA A 100 6.44 -3.57 11.01
CA ALA A 100 7.33 -2.42 10.79
C ALA A 100 8.76 -2.62 11.35
N ALA A 101 8.94 -3.58 12.26
CA ALA A 101 10.17 -3.77 13.03
C ALA A 101 11.02 -4.99 12.62
N ARG A 102 10.53 -5.93 11.81
CA ARG A 102 11.25 -7.16 11.43
C ARG A 102 11.59 -7.21 9.94
N GLU A 103 12.87 -7.33 9.63
CA GLU A 103 13.33 -7.82 8.32
C GLU A 103 13.03 -9.32 8.24
N GLY A 104 12.50 -9.80 7.10
CA GLY A 104 12.62 -11.20 6.71
C GLY A 104 11.42 -12.14 6.92
N SER A 105 10.24 -11.70 7.36
CA SER A 105 9.04 -12.56 7.35
C SER A 105 8.14 -12.22 6.16
N LYS A 106 8.29 -12.99 5.06
CA LYS A 106 7.51 -12.85 3.82
C LYS A 106 6.09 -13.40 3.91
N GLU A 107 5.73 -14.02 5.03
CA GLU A 107 4.38 -14.50 5.29
C GLU A 107 3.49 -13.32 5.71
N ALA A 108 2.42 -13.09 4.94
CA ALA A 108 1.54 -11.94 4.98
C ALA A 108 0.92 -11.65 6.37
N VAL A 109 1.58 -10.78 7.15
CA VAL A 109 1.08 -10.31 8.45
C VAL A 109 -0.13 -9.38 8.30
N ALA A 110 -0.14 -8.53 7.27
CA ALA A 110 -1.25 -7.61 6.98
C ALA A 110 -2.59 -8.35 6.79
N GLU A 111 -2.57 -9.54 6.19
CA GLU A 111 -3.77 -10.33 5.98
C GLU A 111 -4.35 -10.86 7.29
N ARG A 112 -3.50 -11.36 8.20
CA ARG A 112 -3.96 -11.89 9.50
C ARG A 112 -4.54 -10.80 10.38
N SER A 113 -3.91 -9.63 10.41
CA SER A 113 -4.38 -8.43 11.11
C SER A 113 -5.79 -8.03 10.65
N VAL A 114 -5.99 -7.92 9.34
CA VAL A 114 -7.29 -7.49 8.78
C VAL A 114 -8.37 -8.56 8.97
N ARG A 115 -8.01 -9.85 8.91
CA ARG A 115 -8.92 -10.99 9.17
C ARG A 115 -9.55 -10.95 10.56
N ALA A 116 -8.79 -10.55 11.58
CA ALA A 116 -9.29 -10.46 12.95
C ALA A 116 -10.24 -9.27 13.18
N MET A 117 -10.15 -8.24 12.34
CA MET A 117 -10.90 -6.99 12.49
C MET A 117 -12.36 -7.11 12.01
N PHE A 118 -12.61 -7.92 10.96
CA PHE A 118 -13.91 -7.96 10.28
C PHE A 118 -14.73 -9.25 10.49
N PRO A 119 -16.08 -9.14 10.47
CA PRO A 119 -16.95 -10.29 10.25
C PRO A 119 -16.61 -11.06 8.95
N PRO A 120 -16.86 -12.39 8.88
CA PRO A 120 -16.51 -13.21 7.71
C PRO A 120 -17.10 -12.77 6.36
N ASP A 121 -18.20 -12.01 6.39
CA ASP A 121 -18.89 -11.43 5.25
C ASP A 121 -18.17 -10.19 4.69
N ILE A 122 -17.68 -9.30 5.55
CA ILE A 122 -16.86 -8.14 5.16
C ILE A 122 -15.44 -8.59 4.74
N TRP A 123 -14.96 -9.71 5.31
CA TRP A 123 -13.64 -10.27 5.00
C TRP A 123 -13.42 -10.64 3.53
N ARG A 124 -14.45 -11.16 2.84
CA ARG A 124 -14.33 -11.54 1.42
C ARG A 124 -14.19 -10.33 0.50
N GLU A 125 -14.87 -9.25 0.81
CA GLU A 125 -14.76 -7.99 0.07
C GLU A 125 -13.38 -7.36 0.28
N GLU A 126 -12.88 -7.42 1.52
CA GLU A 126 -11.57 -6.87 1.85
C GLU A 126 -10.42 -7.67 1.19
N ARG A 127 -10.47 -9.01 1.15
CA ARG A 127 -9.48 -9.81 0.39
C ARG A 127 -9.39 -9.39 -1.08
N ARG A 128 -10.54 -9.18 -1.73
CA ARG A 128 -10.58 -8.72 -3.12
C ARG A 128 -9.93 -7.36 -3.27
N ALA A 129 -10.22 -6.44 -2.35
CA ALA A 129 -9.64 -5.13 -2.39
C ALA A 129 -8.12 -5.13 -2.13
N GLN A 130 -7.62 -6.03 -1.28
CA GLN A 130 -6.17 -6.23 -1.10
C GLN A 130 -5.50 -6.75 -2.37
N CYS A 131 -6.17 -7.61 -3.14
CA CYS A 131 -5.68 -7.97 -4.47
C CYS A 131 -5.55 -6.74 -5.39
N GLU A 132 -6.53 -5.82 -5.36
CA GLU A 132 -6.42 -4.57 -6.13
C GLU A 132 -5.29 -3.66 -5.65
N ILE A 133 -5.02 -3.57 -4.34
CA ILE A 133 -3.85 -2.87 -3.82
C ILE A 133 -2.57 -3.48 -4.39
N LEU A 134 -2.44 -4.81 -4.38
CA LEU A 134 -1.25 -5.48 -4.92
C LEU A 134 -1.07 -5.21 -6.41
N ARG A 135 -2.15 -5.21 -7.20
CA ARG A 135 -2.11 -4.84 -8.62
C ARG A 135 -1.75 -3.38 -8.83
N ASP A 136 -2.20 -2.49 -7.96
CA ASP A 136 -1.81 -1.08 -8.00
C ASP A 136 -0.33 -0.86 -7.68
N LEU A 137 0.21 -1.58 -6.70
CA LEU A 137 1.61 -1.45 -6.29
C LEU A 137 2.58 -2.14 -7.25
N VAL A 138 2.17 -3.28 -7.84
CA VAL A 138 3.04 -4.11 -8.68
C VAL A 138 2.91 -3.78 -10.16
N GLY A 139 1.70 -3.47 -10.63
CA GLY A 139 1.39 -3.45 -12.06
C GLY A 139 1.31 -4.85 -12.65
N ASP A 140 1.95 -5.04 -13.81
CA ASP A 140 2.08 -6.35 -14.47
C ASP A 140 3.38 -7.04 -14.04
N PRO A 141 3.34 -8.11 -13.21
CA PRO A 141 4.54 -8.82 -12.74
C PRO A 141 5.22 -9.68 -13.83
N PHE A 142 4.64 -9.74 -15.04
CA PHE A 142 5.18 -10.45 -16.20
C PHE A 142 5.78 -9.51 -17.24
N ALA A 143 5.54 -8.21 -17.12
CA ALA A 143 6.10 -7.19 -18.00
C ALA A 143 7.57 -6.91 -17.69
N GLU A 144 8.31 -6.46 -18.70
CA GLU A 144 9.64 -5.90 -18.48
C GLU A 144 9.54 -4.58 -17.70
N PRO A 145 10.54 -4.22 -16.87
CA PRO A 145 10.56 -2.94 -16.17
C PRO A 145 10.41 -1.77 -17.15
N ILE A 146 9.51 -0.84 -16.82
CA ILE A 146 9.23 0.32 -17.66
C ILE A 146 10.17 1.45 -17.27
N ASP A 147 10.94 1.96 -18.23
CA ASP A 147 11.74 3.16 -18.02
C ASP A 147 10.89 4.43 -18.13
N PHE A 148 10.57 5.02 -16.98
CA PHE A 148 9.81 6.27 -16.91
C PHE A 148 10.66 7.51 -17.23
N SER A 149 11.99 7.40 -17.39
CA SER A 149 12.90 8.54 -17.54
C SER A 149 12.44 9.57 -18.58
N ARG A 150 11.91 9.10 -19.71
CA ARG A 150 11.40 9.93 -20.80
C ARG A 150 10.18 10.78 -20.41
N TRP A 151 9.34 10.31 -19.49
CA TRP A 151 8.08 10.97 -19.12
C TRP A 151 8.15 11.68 -17.78
N ARG A 152 9.35 11.86 -17.21
CA ARG A 152 9.57 12.57 -15.92
C ARG A 152 9.82 14.06 -16.13
N SER A 153 8.88 14.75 -16.76
CA SER A 153 8.91 16.21 -16.85
C SER A 153 8.49 16.85 -15.52
N ASP A 154 8.75 18.15 -15.38
CA ASP A 154 8.26 18.92 -14.22
C ASP A 154 6.73 18.83 -14.06
N ARG A 155 5.99 18.71 -15.18
CA ARG A 155 4.53 18.62 -15.18
C ARG A 155 4.05 17.27 -14.65
N THR A 156 4.55 16.16 -15.21
CA THR A 156 4.12 14.81 -14.82
C THR A 156 4.59 14.47 -13.40
N VAL A 157 5.82 14.85 -13.04
CA VAL A 157 6.36 14.70 -11.68
C VAL A 157 5.57 15.55 -10.70
N GLY A 158 5.19 16.78 -11.06
CA GLY A 158 4.37 17.65 -10.23
C GLY A 158 2.99 17.06 -9.91
N ILE A 159 2.29 16.54 -10.93
CA ILE A 159 0.99 15.89 -10.75
C ILE A 159 1.13 14.60 -9.93
N ALA A 160 2.12 13.76 -10.26
CA ALA A 160 2.39 12.52 -9.53
C ALA A 160 2.69 12.79 -8.05
N ARG A 161 3.50 13.82 -7.76
CA ARG A 161 3.85 14.23 -6.40
C ARG A 161 2.64 14.74 -5.64
N GLN A 162 1.81 15.58 -6.25
CA GLN A 162 0.59 16.07 -5.61
C GLN A 162 -0.37 14.91 -5.28
N ALA A 163 -0.58 14.00 -6.23
CA ALA A 163 -1.41 12.81 -6.00
C ALA A 163 -0.89 11.98 -4.83
N TYR A 164 0.43 11.78 -4.77
CA TYR A 164 1.10 11.01 -3.73
C TYR A 164 1.06 11.67 -2.35
N ASP A 165 1.43 12.95 -2.27
CA ASP A 165 1.56 13.69 -1.02
C ASP A 165 0.20 13.97 -0.37
N GLU A 166 -0.79 14.35 -1.19
CA GLU A 166 -2.13 14.75 -0.73
C GLU A 166 -3.16 13.61 -0.78
N TYR A 167 -2.76 12.39 -1.14
CA TYR A 167 -3.68 11.25 -1.37
C TYR A 167 -4.76 11.54 -2.43
N ARG A 168 -4.45 12.42 -3.39
CA ARG A 168 -5.34 12.86 -4.47
C ARG A 168 -5.20 11.99 -5.71
N PHE A 169 -5.37 10.69 -5.51
CA PHE A 169 -5.27 9.70 -6.57
C PHE A 169 -6.42 9.75 -7.59
N ASP A 170 -7.49 10.48 -7.28
CA ASP A 170 -8.56 10.84 -8.22
C ASP A 170 -8.06 11.72 -9.38
N ALA A 171 -6.87 12.32 -9.25
CA ALA A 171 -6.21 13.08 -10.31
C ALA A 171 -5.44 12.22 -11.33
N LEU A 172 -5.36 10.89 -11.17
CA LEU A 172 -4.58 10.04 -12.10
C LEU A 172 -5.06 10.08 -13.56
N PRO A 173 -6.35 10.27 -13.89
CA PRO A 173 -6.75 10.52 -15.27
C PRO A 173 -6.11 11.79 -15.86
N ILE A 174 -5.91 12.84 -15.05
CA ILE A 174 -5.21 14.07 -15.46
C ILE A 174 -3.72 13.77 -15.69
N LEU A 175 -3.11 12.91 -14.85
CA LEU A 175 -1.75 12.44 -15.08
C LEU A 175 -1.64 11.67 -16.40
N ALA A 176 -2.61 10.83 -16.74
CA ALA A 176 -2.64 10.09 -18.00
C ALA A 176 -2.67 11.04 -19.22
N ASP A 177 -3.46 12.10 -19.15
CA ASP A 177 -3.54 13.09 -20.21
C ASP A 177 -2.22 13.87 -20.32
N ALA A 178 -1.61 14.24 -19.19
CA ALA A 178 -0.30 14.88 -19.19
C ALA A 178 0.80 14.00 -19.79
N LEU A 179 0.78 12.68 -19.50
CA LEU A 179 1.70 11.71 -20.11
C LEU A 179 1.47 11.59 -21.62
N ALA A 180 0.21 11.54 -22.06
CA ALA A 180 -0.12 11.44 -23.48
C ALA A 180 0.31 12.70 -24.27
N ASP A 181 0.16 13.89 -23.68
CA ASP A 181 0.66 15.15 -24.26
C ASP A 181 2.20 15.17 -24.42
N GLU A 182 2.90 14.33 -23.65
CA GLU A 182 4.37 14.19 -23.65
C GLU A 182 4.84 12.91 -24.36
N ASP A 183 4.06 12.45 -25.35
CA ASP A 183 4.35 11.31 -26.22
C ASP A 183 4.51 9.97 -25.47
N CYS A 184 3.84 9.79 -24.33
CA CYS A 184 3.66 8.45 -23.74
C CYS A 184 2.72 7.63 -24.63
N ASP A 185 3.26 6.58 -25.25
CA ASP A 185 2.54 5.61 -26.08
C ASP A 185 2.30 4.27 -25.37
N HIS A 186 2.77 4.13 -24.12
CA HIS A 186 2.66 2.90 -23.37
C HIS A 186 1.24 2.66 -22.85
N GLN A 187 0.48 1.84 -23.58
CA GLN A 187 -0.94 1.62 -23.35
C GLN A 187 -1.27 1.20 -21.92
N PHE A 188 -0.45 0.35 -21.28
CA PHE A 188 -0.71 -0.10 -19.91
C PHE A 188 -0.53 1.02 -18.87
N VAL A 189 0.39 1.97 -19.08
CA VAL A 189 0.59 3.11 -18.17
C VAL A 189 -0.65 4.00 -18.23
N LEU A 190 -1.06 4.37 -19.45
CA LEU A 190 -2.23 5.21 -19.67
C LEU A 190 -3.53 4.55 -19.21
N ALA A 191 -3.70 3.25 -19.50
CA ALA A 191 -4.88 2.50 -19.10
C ALA A 191 -4.96 2.35 -17.57
N HIS A 192 -3.83 2.12 -16.90
CA HIS A 192 -3.78 2.04 -15.44
C HIS A 192 -4.27 3.35 -14.80
N CYS A 193 -3.73 4.49 -15.22
CA CYS A 193 -4.13 5.81 -14.72
C CYS A 193 -5.59 6.16 -15.03
N ARG A 194 -6.17 5.61 -16.10
CA ARG A 194 -7.57 5.85 -16.53
C ARG A 194 -8.56 4.79 -16.04
N SER A 195 -8.10 3.75 -15.36
CA SER A 195 -8.91 2.57 -15.00
C SER A 195 -10.08 2.89 -14.07
N GLY A 196 -10.04 4.04 -13.37
CA GLY A 196 -11.03 4.41 -12.36
C GLY A 196 -10.93 3.56 -11.08
N GLN A 197 -9.91 2.71 -10.99
CA GLN A 197 -9.63 1.96 -9.76
C GLN A 197 -9.07 2.90 -8.68
N GLN A 198 -9.13 2.45 -7.43
CA GLN A 198 -8.49 3.16 -6.34
C GLN A 198 -6.97 2.95 -6.42
N HIS A 199 -6.21 4.03 -6.33
CA HIS A 199 -4.76 3.97 -6.25
C HIS A 199 -4.26 4.36 -4.85
N PHE A 200 -3.04 3.91 -4.54
CA PHE A 200 -2.44 4.05 -3.23
C PHE A 200 -1.00 4.55 -3.35
N ARG A 201 -0.43 4.99 -2.22
CA ARG A 201 1.02 5.18 -2.16
C ARG A 201 1.70 3.85 -2.48
N GLY A 202 2.70 3.89 -3.36
CA GLY A 202 3.32 2.69 -3.90
C GLY A 202 2.83 2.31 -5.30
N CYS A 203 1.80 3.01 -5.82
CA CYS A 203 1.30 2.84 -7.18
C CYS A 203 2.47 2.84 -8.18
N TRP A 204 2.57 1.78 -9.00
CA TRP A 204 3.75 1.55 -9.85
C TRP A 204 4.01 2.68 -10.86
N VAL A 205 2.96 3.32 -11.41
CA VAL A 205 3.12 4.47 -12.32
C VAL A 205 3.61 5.71 -11.57
N VAL A 206 3.02 5.99 -10.41
CA VAL A 206 3.37 7.17 -9.61
C VAL A 206 4.79 7.03 -9.07
N ASP A 207 5.13 5.87 -8.52
CA ASP A 207 6.49 5.57 -8.04
C ASP A 207 7.52 5.60 -9.17
N GLY A 208 7.19 5.11 -10.37
CA GLY A 208 8.05 5.21 -11.55
C GLY A 208 8.37 6.65 -11.94
N LEU A 209 7.36 7.53 -11.89
CA LEU A 209 7.52 8.97 -12.15
C LEU A 209 8.22 9.72 -11.01
N LEU A 210 8.11 9.26 -9.76
CA LEU A 210 8.79 9.89 -8.61
C LEU A 210 10.20 9.35 -8.39
N GLY A 211 10.47 8.11 -8.80
CA GLY A 211 11.78 7.44 -8.73
C GLY A 211 11.91 6.63 -7.45
N ASN A 212 10.80 6.05 -7.01
CA ASN A 212 10.63 5.44 -5.70
C ASN A 212 10.50 3.89 -5.77
N GLU A 213 10.85 3.26 -6.89
CA GLU A 213 10.72 1.80 -7.09
C GLU A 213 11.55 0.96 -6.11
#